data_AF-A0A7D5LDY6-F1
#
_entry.id   AF-A0A7D5LDY6-F1
#
_cell.length_a   1.000
_cell.length_b   1.000
_cell.length_c   1.000
_cell.angle_alpha   90.00
_cell.angle_beta   90.00
_cell.angle_gamma   90.00
#
_symmetry.space_group_name_H-M   'P 1'
#
loop_
_entity.id
_entity.type
_entity.pdbx_description
1 polymer ?
#
loop_
_entity_poly.entity_id
_entity_poly.type
_entity_poly.pdbx_seq_one_letter_code
_entity_poly.pdbx_strand_id
1 'polypeptide(L)'
;MDSSERTERDEPASSDADSLEEGDDSPSPPPVEEELPLDVVFEVLKNERRRLVLEYLRRTEGSVTIGELAEHIAAYENDITPAELNAQQRKRVYIGLYQCHLPKMDDADAVAFNQGRGIVELGDSAEVLYEYLDSDGAIDDGGRIRQYTAFSLGGGLAFLFAHATGAPMLPELVVFALLIGIPAVAYYTERPE
;
A
#
# COMPACT_ATOMS: atom_id res chain seq x y z
N MET A 1 81.14 17.71 -0.71
CA MET A 1 81.69 18.12 -2.01
C MET A 1 80.57 17.91 -3.00
N ASP A 2 79.57 18.80 -3.03
CA ASP A 2 79.59 20.18 -3.54
C ASP A 2 79.48 20.24 -5.08
N SER A 3 78.33 20.75 -5.50
CA SER A 3 78.01 21.63 -6.65
C SER A 3 78.47 21.33 -8.07
N SER A 4 77.50 21.37 -9.00
CA SER A 4 77.41 22.27 -10.18
C SER A 4 76.36 21.69 -11.15
N GLU A 5 75.17 22.26 -11.38
CA GLU A 5 74.82 23.53 -12.06
C GLU A 5 74.65 23.40 -13.60
N ARG A 6 73.40 23.65 -14.03
CA ARG A 6 72.91 24.30 -15.28
C ARG A 6 73.13 23.59 -16.63
N THR A 7 72.05 23.46 -17.42
CA THR A 7 71.87 24.15 -18.74
C THR A 7 70.45 23.95 -19.28
N GLU A 8 69.90 25.07 -19.73
CA GLU A 8 68.61 25.33 -20.37
C GLU A 8 68.30 24.45 -21.60
N ARG A 9 66.99 24.28 -21.90
CA ARG A 9 66.52 24.35 -23.29
C ARG A 9 65.02 24.65 -23.43
N ASP A 10 64.77 25.83 -23.99
CA ASP A 10 63.73 26.22 -24.95
C ASP A 10 62.25 25.94 -24.64
N GLU A 11 61.55 27.02 -24.31
CA GLU A 11 60.21 27.28 -24.85
C GLU A 11 60.28 27.53 -26.36
N PRO A 12 59.18 27.27 -27.07
CA PRO A 12 58.62 28.39 -27.82
C PRO A 12 57.15 28.61 -27.52
N ALA A 13 56.84 29.87 -27.26
CA ALA A 13 55.51 30.46 -27.35
C ALA A 13 54.95 30.37 -28.78
N SER A 14 53.66 30.09 -28.89
CA SER A 14 52.66 30.77 -29.74
C SER A 14 51.58 29.79 -30.21
N SER A 15 50.33 30.11 -29.87
CA SER A 15 49.17 29.97 -30.74
C SER A 15 47.93 30.27 -29.90
N ASP A 16 47.67 31.56 -29.77
CA ASP A 16 46.36 32.18 -29.92
C ASP A 16 45.17 31.54 -29.21
N ALA A 17 44.70 32.29 -28.22
CA ALA A 17 43.31 32.30 -27.82
C ALA A 17 42.41 32.49 -29.05
N ASP A 18 41.48 31.56 -29.23
CA ASP A 18 40.16 31.95 -29.72
C ASP A 18 39.09 31.19 -28.95
N SER A 19 38.10 31.97 -28.56
CA SER A 19 36.97 31.67 -27.72
C SER A 19 35.99 30.76 -28.44
N LEU A 20 35.48 29.74 -27.75
CA LEU A 20 34.07 29.37 -27.83
C LEU A 20 33.63 28.93 -26.43
N GLU A 21 33.09 29.89 -25.69
CA GLU A 21 32.09 29.60 -24.66
C GLU A 21 30.88 29.00 -25.38
N GLU A 22 30.81 27.67 -25.46
CA GLU A 22 29.53 27.01 -25.63
C GLU A 22 28.88 26.95 -24.25
N GLY A 23 28.09 27.99 -23.97
CA GLY A 23 27.05 27.93 -22.96
C GLY A 23 26.14 26.77 -23.33
N ASP A 24 26.33 25.65 -22.63
CA ASP A 24 25.38 24.56 -22.56
C ASP A 24 24.16 25.07 -21.78
N ASP A 25 23.36 25.91 -22.45
CA ASP A 25 21.97 26.18 -22.13
C ASP A 25 21.15 24.96 -22.57
N SER A 26 21.54 23.78 -22.08
CA SER A 26 20.62 22.66 -22.01
C SER A 26 19.56 23.09 -21.00
N PRO A 27 18.28 23.23 -21.41
CA PRO A 27 17.23 23.45 -20.44
C PRO A 27 17.32 22.29 -19.46
N SER A 28 17.63 22.58 -18.19
CA SER A 28 17.50 21.61 -17.12
C SER A 28 16.16 20.91 -17.32
N PRO A 29 16.11 19.56 -17.31
CA PRO A 29 14.84 18.87 -17.40
C PRO A 29 13.90 19.48 -16.35
N PRO A 30 12.60 19.66 -16.69
CA PRO A 30 11.64 20.19 -15.71
C PRO A 30 11.79 19.38 -14.42
N PRO A 31 11.55 19.99 -13.24
CA PRO A 31 11.62 19.26 -11.98
C PRO A 31 10.74 18.04 -12.16
N VAL A 32 11.36 16.86 -12.14
CA VAL A 32 10.59 15.62 -12.06
C VAL A 32 9.94 15.77 -10.70
N GLU A 33 8.63 15.99 -10.66
CA GLU A 33 7.86 15.77 -9.43
C GLU A 33 8.32 14.38 -8.98
N GLU A 34 9.01 14.29 -7.83
CA GLU A 34 9.57 13.04 -7.33
C GLU A 34 8.39 12.15 -6.94
N GLU A 35 7.75 11.56 -7.95
CA GLU A 35 6.75 10.52 -7.79
C GLU A 35 7.41 9.39 -7.02
N LEU A 36 6.87 9.07 -5.84
CA LEU A 36 7.31 7.91 -5.07
C LEU A 36 7.35 6.69 -5.99
N PRO A 37 8.47 5.97 -6.03
CA PRO A 37 8.59 4.85 -6.94
C PRO A 37 7.59 3.76 -6.53
N LEU A 38 6.98 3.13 -7.52
CA LEU A 38 5.84 2.23 -7.35
C LEU A 38 6.15 1.02 -6.46
N ASP A 39 7.40 0.57 -6.45
CA ASP A 39 7.87 -0.48 -5.55
C ASP A 39 7.77 -0.07 -4.08
N VAL A 40 8.11 1.17 -3.73
CA VAL A 40 7.96 1.73 -2.38
C VAL A 40 6.50 1.84 -1.99
N VAL A 41 5.64 2.32 -2.91
CA VAL A 41 4.19 2.37 -2.70
C VAL A 41 3.64 0.99 -2.35
N PHE A 42 3.91 -0.03 -3.17
CA PHE A 42 3.46 -1.39 -2.89
C PHE A 42 4.10 -1.97 -1.62
N GLU A 43 5.37 -1.67 -1.36
CA GLU A 43 6.05 -2.09 -0.14
C GLU A 43 5.39 -1.56 1.13
N VAL A 44 4.82 -0.35 1.11
CA VAL A 44 4.00 0.19 2.21
C VAL A 44 2.59 -0.43 2.19
N LEU A 45 1.89 -0.39 1.06
CA LEU A 45 0.47 -0.74 1.00
C LEU A 45 0.17 -2.24 1.16
N LYS A 46 1.14 -3.14 0.90
CA LYS A 46 0.94 -4.60 1.03
C LYS A 46 0.55 -5.11 2.43
N ASN A 47 0.64 -4.28 3.47
CA ASN A 47 0.30 -4.70 4.83
C ASN A 47 -0.93 -3.94 5.34
N GLU A 48 -1.94 -4.69 5.75
CA GLU A 48 -3.21 -4.17 6.26
C GLU A 48 -3.05 -3.13 7.38
N ARG A 49 -2.18 -3.37 8.36
CA ARG A 49 -1.96 -2.41 9.45
C ARG A 49 -1.45 -1.06 8.94
N ARG A 50 -0.61 -1.04 7.91
CA ARG A 50 -0.10 0.22 7.33
C ARG A 50 -1.18 0.96 6.54
N ARG A 51 -2.04 0.22 5.82
CA ARG A 51 -3.24 0.79 5.19
C ARG A 51 -4.16 1.43 6.24
N LEU A 52 -4.43 0.71 7.34
CA LEU A 52 -5.28 1.21 8.44
C LEU A 52 -4.68 2.43 9.14
N VAL A 53 -3.36 2.50 9.31
CA VAL A 53 -2.69 3.72 9.83
C VAL A 53 -2.95 4.91 8.90
N LEU A 54 -2.72 4.75 7.60
CA LEU A 54 -2.94 5.81 6.62
C LEU A 54 -4.41 6.26 6.60
N GLU A 55 -5.35 5.33 6.60
CA GLU A 55 -6.77 5.66 6.68
C GLU A 55 -7.17 6.40 7.95
N TYR A 56 -6.61 6.00 9.10
CA TYR A 56 -6.88 6.66 10.37
C TYR A 56 -6.37 8.10 10.38
N LEU A 57 -5.14 8.31 9.89
CA LEU A 57 -4.54 9.63 9.75
C LEU A 57 -5.30 10.49 8.73
N ARG A 58 -5.81 9.91 7.63
CA ARG A 58 -6.62 10.65 6.63
C ARG A 58 -7.87 11.29 7.25
N ARG A 59 -8.47 10.62 8.23
CA ARG A 59 -9.71 11.06 8.90
C ARG A 59 -9.44 11.96 10.11
N THR A 60 -8.20 12.06 10.56
CA THR A 60 -7.83 12.76 11.79
C THR A 60 -6.98 13.97 11.45
N GLU A 61 -7.40 15.15 11.87
CA GLU A 61 -6.60 16.35 11.68
C GLU A 61 -5.42 16.36 12.67
N GLY A 62 -4.19 16.44 12.14
CA GLY A 62 -2.97 16.62 12.92
C GLY A 62 -2.32 15.34 13.41
N SER A 63 -1.64 15.44 14.56
CA SER A 63 -0.80 14.38 15.12
C SER A 63 -1.57 13.44 16.02
N VAL A 64 -1.30 12.14 15.95
CA VAL A 64 -1.90 11.12 16.83
C VAL A 64 -0.84 10.35 17.59
N THR A 65 -1.23 9.73 18.70
CA THR A 65 -0.33 8.83 19.42
C THR A 65 -0.34 7.43 18.83
N ILE A 66 0.77 6.72 18.95
CA ILE A 66 0.83 5.27 18.65
C ILE A 66 -0.16 4.46 19.49
N GLY A 67 -0.52 4.95 20.68
CA GLY A 67 -1.52 4.33 21.55
C GLY A 67 -2.92 4.35 20.92
N GLU A 68 -3.32 5.49 20.38
CA GLU A 68 -4.60 5.67 19.69
C GLU A 68 -4.66 4.80 18.43
N LEU A 69 -3.60 4.81 17.61
CA LEU A 69 -3.49 3.92 16.45
C LEU A 69 -3.60 2.45 16.85
N ALA A 70 -2.89 2.04 17.89
CA ALA A 70 -2.92 0.65 18.35
C ALA A 70 -4.30 0.24 18.88
N GLU A 71 -5.03 1.14 19.53
CA GLU A 71 -6.40 0.89 19.99
C GLU A 71 -7.37 0.74 18.82
N HIS A 72 -7.35 1.69 17.89
CA HIS A 72 -8.22 1.66 16.72
C HIS A 72 -7.98 0.43 15.85
N ILE A 73 -6.72 0.15 15.51
CA ILE A 73 -6.35 -0.97 14.65
C ILE A 73 -6.62 -2.30 15.36
N ALA A 74 -6.35 -2.41 16.67
CA ALA A 74 -6.66 -3.65 17.38
C ALA A 74 -8.17 -3.91 17.48
N ALA A 75 -8.99 -2.86 17.66
CA ALA A 75 -10.44 -2.99 17.63
C ALA A 75 -10.92 -3.46 16.26
N TYR A 76 -10.41 -2.86 15.18
CA TYR A 76 -10.70 -3.26 13.80
C TYR A 76 -10.31 -4.72 13.52
N GLU A 77 -9.07 -5.13 13.83
CA GLU A 77 -8.58 -6.50 13.57
C GLU A 77 -9.31 -7.60 14.34
N ASN A 78 -10.00 -7.25 15.43
CA ASN A 78 -10.72 -8.22 16.26
C ASN A 78 -12.24 -8.11 16.09
N ASP A 79 -12.74 -7.25 15.19
CA ASP A 79 -14.17 -7.00 14.96
C ASP A 79 -14.94 -6.66 16.25
N ILE A 80 -14.34 -5.84 17.12
CA ILE A 80 -14.91 -5.44 18.41
C ILE A 80 -14.85 -3.93 18.60
N THR A 81 -15.61 -3.43 19.57
CA THR A 81 -15.51 -2.02 19.97
C THR A 81 -14.26 -1.75 20.80
N PRO A 82 -13.74 -0.51 20.85
CA PRO A 82 -12.63 -0.15 21.75
C PRO A 82 -12.92 -0.45 23.23
N ALA A 83 -14.19 -0.41 23.64
CA ALA A 83 -14.60 -0.72 25.01
C ALA A 83 -14.46 -2.21 25.39
N GLU A 84 -14.49 -3.10 24.40
CA GLU A 84 -14.34 -4.55 24.57
C GLU A 84 -12.87 -5.00 24.43
N LEU A 85 -11.99 -4.10 23.99
CA LEU A 85 -10.60 -4.38 23.72
C LEU A 85 -9.82 -4.70 24.99
N ASN A 86 -9.16 -5.85 25.02
CA ASN A 86 -8.28 -6.20 26.14
C ASN A 86 -6.85 -5.66 25.95
N ALA A 87 -6.14 -5.52 27.08
CA ALA A 87 -4.80 -4.95 27.09
C ALA A 87 -3.78 -5.75 26.24
N GLN A 88 -3.96 -7.06 26.11
CA GLN A 88 -3.05 -7.93 25.37
C GLN A 88 -3.21 -7.76 23.85
N GLN A 89 -4.43 -7.61 23.35
CA GLN A 89 -4.74 -7.30 21.95
C GLN A 89 -4.11 -5.96 21.56
N ARG A 90 -4.40 -4.89 22.32
CA ARG A 90 -3.82 -3.55 22.08
C ARG A 90 -2.29 -3.58 22.11
N LYS A 91 -1.70 -4.24 23.12
CA LYS A 91 -0.24 -4.33 23.29
C LYS A 91 0.43 -5.02 22.10
N ARG A 92 -0.17 -6.08 21.55
CA ARG A 92 0.37 -6.78 20.37
C ARG A 92 0.46 -5.85 19.16
N VAL A 93 -0.59 -5.07 18.91
CA VAL A 93 -0.63 -4.12 17.80
C VAL A 93 0.37 -2.99 18.05
N TYR A 94 0.37 -2.40 19.24
CA TYR A 94 1.32 -1.35 19.63
C TYR A 94 2.77 -1.74 19.35
N ILE A 95 3.19 -2.94 19.80
CA ILE A 95 4.58 -3.41 19.61
C ILE A 95 4.88 -3.56 18.12
N GLY A 96 3.95 -4.12 17.34
CA GLY A 96 4.12 -4.26 15.90
C GLY A 96 4.23 -2.91 15.18
N LEU A 97 3.40 -1.93 15.56
CA LEU A 97 3.45 -0.57 15.02
C LEU A 97 4.81 0.07 15.33
N TYR A 98 5.25 -0.01 16.58
CA TYR A 98 6.49 0.62 17.03
C TYR A 98 7.72 0.02 16.36
N GLN A 99 7.80 -1.31 16.26
CA GLN A 99 9.03 -2.01 15.86
C GLN A 99 9.15 -2.25 14.36
N CYS A 100 8.03 -2.35 13.64
CA CYS A 100 8.04 -2.80 12.25
C CYS A 100 7.29 -1.85 11.31
N HIS A 101 6.08 -1.43 11.67
CA HIS A 101 5.24 -0.72 10.70
C HIS A 101 5.61 0.76 10.59
N LEU A 102 5.57 1.51 11.69
CA LEU A 102 5.80 2.95 11.67
C LEU A 102 7.22 3.32 11.21
N PRO A 103 8.31 2.63 11.63
CA PRO A 103 9.64 2.92 11.10
C PRO A 103 9.73 2.76 9.58
N LYS A 104 9.12 1.71 9.02
CA LYS A 104 9.12 1.49 7.56
C LYS A 104 8.25 2.47 6.79
N MET A 105 7.19 2.96 7.42
CA MET A 105 6.35 3.99 6.81
C MET A 105 7.06 5.35 6.84
N ASP A 106 7.80 5.63 7.90
CA ASP A 106 8.66 6.82 8.04
C ASP A 106 9.82 6.81 7.04
N ASP A 107 10.48 5.66 6.85
CA ASP A 107 11.51 5.48 5.82
C ASP A 107 11.00 5.76 4.39
N ALA A 108 9.69 5.56 4.17
CA ALA A 108 9.01 5.79 2.90
C ALA A 108 8.26 7.14 2.85
N ASP A 109 8.42 7.98 3.88
CA ASP A 109 7.73 9.26 4.06
C ASP A 109 6.18 9.17 4.02
N ALA A 110 5.63 7.96 4.17
CA ALA A 110 4.20 7.74 4.23
C ALA A 110 3.58 8.30 5.52
N VAL A 111 4.38 8.39 6.58
CA VAL A 111 4.06 9.02 7.87
C VAL A 111 5.31 9.68 8.42
N ALA A 112 5.17 10.67 9.29
CA ALA A 112 6.26 11.17 10.12
C ALA A 112 6.15 10.55 11.52
N PHE A 113 7.06 9.65 11.89
CA PHE A 113 7.03 8.94 13.16
C PHE A 113 8.09 9.42 14.15
N ASN A 114 7.67 10.13 15.19
CA ASN A 114 8.53 10.49 16.30
C ASN A 114 8.56 9.37 17.36
N GLN A 115 9.57 8.49 17.28
CA GLN A 115 9.76 7.39 18.24
C GLN A 115 9.87 7.86 19.70
N GLY A 116 10.58 8.97 19.95
CA GLY A 116 10.82 9.47 21.30
C GLY A 116 9.56 9.99 21.99
N ARG A 117 8.62 10.55 21.21
CA ARG A 117 7.33 11.06 21.70
C ARG A 117 6.17 10.10 21.49
N GLY A 118 6.34 9.06 20.67
CA GLY A 118 5.27 8.14 20.27
C GLY A 118 4.17 8.83 19.45
N ILE A 119 4.54 9.84 18.67
CA ILE A 119 3.63 10.66 17.86
C ILE A 119 3.80 10.30 16.39
N VAL A 120 2.68 10.20 15.69
CA VAL A 120 2.61 9.90 14.26
C VAL A 120 1.81 10.99 13.58
N GLU A 121 2.34 11.51 12.48
CA GLU A 121 1.72 12.51 11.62
C GLU A 121 1.71 12.00 10.17
N LEU A 122 0.90 12.64 9.32
CA LEU A 122 0.94 12.39 7.89
C LEU A 122 2.29 12.85 7.32
N GLY A 123 2.93 12.03 6.48
CA GLY A 123 4.12 12.44 5.74
C GLY A 123 3.77 13.06 4.40
N ASP A 124 4.72 13.71 3.74
CA ASP A 124 4.48 14.48 2.52
C ASP A 124 4.06 13.57 1.35
N SER A 125 4.58 12.35 1.38
CA SER A 125 4.32 11.29 0.42
C SER A 125 2.96 10.59 0.56
N ALA A 126 2.19 10.86 1.62
CA ALA A 126 0.95 10.15 1.89
C ALA A 126 -0.14 10.34 0.82
N GLU A 127 -0.19 11.50 0.16
CA GLU A 127 -1.19 11.78 -0.88
C GLU A 127 -1.07 10.82 -2.06
N VAL A 128 0.16 10.52 -2.49
CA VAL A 128 0.43 9.54 -3.54
C VAL A 128 -0.08 8.16 -3.13
N LEU A 129 0.14 7.75 -1.87
CA LEU A 129 -0.33 6.45 -1.39
C LEU A 129 -1.87 6.35 -1.36
N TYR A 130 -2.59 7.46 -1.14
CA TYR A 130 -4.04 7.46 -1.13
C TYR A 130 -4.65 7.19 -2.49
N GLU A 131 -4.05 7.67 -3.57
CA GLU A 131 -4.49 7.39 -4.94
C GLU A 131 -4.52 5.87 -5.22
N TYR A 132 -3.51 5.13 -4.76
CA TYR A 132 -3.44 3.69 -4.90
C TYR A 132 -4.35 2.95 -3.92
N LEU A 133 -4.48 3.42 -2.67
CA LEU A 133 -5.40 2.83 -1.68
C LEU A 133 -6.86 2.88 -2.14
N ASP A 134 -7.30 4.00 -2.68
CA ASP A 134 -8.67 4.18 -3.16
C ASP A 134 -8.93 3.34 -4.44
N SER A 135 -7.89 3.07 -5.23
CA SER A 135 -7.95 2.20 -6.40
C SER A 135 -8.06 0.70 -6.03
N ASP A 136 -7.30 0.24 -5.03
CA ASP A 136 -7.34 -1.15 -4.53
C ASP A 136 -8.62 -1.45 -3.72
N GLY A 137 -9.19 -0.45 -3.05
CA GLY A 137 -10.43 -0.58 -2.27
C GLY A 137 -11.66 -0.99 -3.09
N ALA A 138 -11.65 -0.81 -4.42
CA ALA A 138 -12.68 -1.34 -5.31
C ALA A 138 -12.65 -2.89 -5.39
N ILE A 139 -11.51 -3.52 -5.05
CA ILE A 139 -11.28 -4.96 -5.21
C ILE A 139 -11.47 -5.71 -3.87
N ASP A 140 -11.13 -5.09 -2.73
CA ASP A 140 -11.16 -5.72 -1.39
C ASP A 140 -12.38 -5.31 -0.55
N ASP A 141 -13.58 -5.39 -1.14
CA ASP A 141 -14.82 -5.23 -0.38
C ASP A 141 -15.19 -6.61 0.21
N GLY A 142 -14.74 -6.87 1.44
CA GLY A 142 -14.99 -8.09 2.24
C GLY A 142 -16.48 -8.49 2.39
N GLY A 143 -17.41 -7.67 1.89
CA GLY A 143 -18.80 -8.06 1.62
C GLY A 143 -18.96 -9.18 0.58
N ARG A 144 -17.98 -9.39 -0.31
CA ARG A 144 -18.04 -10.38 -1.40
C ARG A 144 -18.07 -11.82 -0.87
N ILE A 145 -17.20 -12.14 0.11
CA ILE A 145 -17.12 -13.48 0.72
C ILE A 145 -18.41 -13.81 1.50
N ARG A 146 -19.04 -12.81 2.11
CA ARG A 146 -20.32 -12.98 2.81
C ARG A 146 -21.49 -13.27 1.86
N GLN A 147 -21.44 -12.75 0.63
CA GLN A 147 -22.40 -13.13 -0.42
C GLN A 147 -22.13 -14.56 -0.92
N TYR A 148 -20.88 -14.95 -1.14
CA TYR A 148 -20.54 -16.32 -1.57
C TYR A 148 -20.91 -17.40 -0.54
N THR A 149 -20.81 -17.10 0.76
CA THR A 149 -21.28 -18.03 1.82
C THR A 149 -22.80 -18.13 1.88
N ALA A 150 -23.53 -17.03 1.66
CA ALA A 150 -24.99 -17.03 1.61
C ALA A 150 -25.55 -17.86 0.43
N PHE A 151 -24.96 -17.74 -0.76
CA PHE A 151 -25.35 -18.55 -1.92
C PHE A 151 -25.01 -20.04 -1.73
N SER A 152 -23.89 -20.35 -1.08
CA SER A 152 -23.48 -21.74 -0.80
C SER A 152 -24.42 -22.44 0.20
N LEU A 153 -24.85 -21.75 1.26
CA LEU A 153 -25.84 -22.27 2.23
C LEU A 153 -27.23 -22.43 1.62
N GLY A 154 -27.66 -21.47 0.80
CA GLY A 154 -28.95 -21.54 0.09
C GLY A 154 -29.03 -22.71 -0.90
N GLY A 155 -27.96 -22.93 -1.68
CA GLY A 155 -27.87 -24.06 -2.62
C GLY A 155 -27.90 -25.42 -1.93
N GLY A 156 -27.22 -25.56 -0.79
CA GLY A 156 -27.22 -26.81 -0.01
C GLY A 156 -28.60 -27.18 0.55
N LEU A 157 -29.35 -26.20 1.07
CA LEU A 157 -30.71 -26.42 1.57
C LEU A 157 -31.70 -26.80 0.45
N ALA A 158 -31.61 -26.15 -0.70
CA ALA A 158 -32.43 -26.48 -1.87
C ALA A 158 -32.14 -27.90 -2.40
N PHE A 159 -30.88 -28.32 -2.40
CA PHE A 159 -30.47 -29.68 -2.78
C PHE A 159 -31.03 -30.74 -1.83
N LEU A 160 -30.94 -30.53 -0.51
CA LEU A 160 -31.49 -31.45 0.49
C LEU A 160 -33.03 -31.54 0.41
N PHE A 161 -33.72 -30.42 0.17
CA PHE A 161 -35.17 -30.40 -0.02
C PHE A 161 -35.61 -31.13 -1.30
N ALA A 162 -34.88 -30.96 -2.41
CA ALA A 162 -35.13 -31.68 -3.66
C ALA A 162 -34.93 -33.20 -3.50
N HIS A 163 -33.96 -33.63 -2.69
CA HIS A 163 -33.73 -35.05 -2.42
C HIS A 163 -34.81 -35.66 -1.51
N ALA A 164 -35.31 -34.90 -0.52
CA ALA A 164 -36.31 -35.38 0.43
C ALA A 164 -37.70 -35.64 -0.20
N THR A 165 -38.01 -35.03 -1.35
CA THR A 165 -39.30 -35.20 -2.04
C THR A 165 -39.34 -36.38 -3.02
N GLY A 166 -38.22 -37.09 -3.21
CA GLY A 166 -38.17 -38.35 -3.97
C GLY A 166 -38.33 -38.20 -5.49
N ALA A 167 -38.08 -37.01 -6.06
CA ALA A 167 -38.10 -36.80 -7.50
C ALA A 167 -36.73 -37.18 -8.13
N PRO A 168 -36.64 -38.30 -8.89
CA PRO A 168 -35.34 -38.86 -9.30
C PRO A 168 -34.62 -38.06 -10.41
N MET A 169 -35.27 -37.07 -11.02
CA MET A 169 -34.75 -36.32 -12.19
C MET A 169 -34.47 -34.83 -11.93
N LEU A 170 -34.79 -34.31 -10.74
CA LEU A 170 -34.55 -32.90 -10.39
C LEU A 170 -33.16 -32.56 -9.81
N PRO A 171 -32.41 -33.44 -9.12
CA PRO A 171 -31.15 -33.03 -8.49
C PRO A 171 -30.03 -32.75 -9.51
N GLU A 172 -30.03 -33.41 -10.67
CA GLU A 172 -29.02 -33.16 -11.71
C GLU A 172 -29.16 -31.76 -12.32
N LEU A 173 -30.39 -31.31 -12.55
CA LEU A 173 -30.67 -29.99 -13.14
C LEU A 173 -30.23 -28.85 -12.21
N VAL A 174 -30.36 -29.04 -10.89
CA VAL A 174 -29.88 -28.07 -9.88
C VAL A 174 -28.35 -27.97 -9.89
N VAL A 175 -27.63 -29.09 -10.00
CA VAL A 175 -26.16 -29.10 -10.09
C VAL A 175 -25.67 -28.44 -11.38
N PHE A 176 -26.34 -28.70 -12.51
CA PHE A 176 -26.02 -28.03 -13.79
C PHE A 176 -26.33 -26.52 -13.75
N ALA A 177 -27.43 -26.10 -13.12
CA ALA A 177 -27.74 -24.69 -12.95
C ALA A 177 -26.71 -23.97 -12.04
N LEU A 178 -26.20 -24.65 -11.01
CA LEU A 178 -25.16 -24.12 -10.12
C LEU A 178 -23.80 -24.04 -10.82
N LEU A 179 -23.44 -25.03 -11.63
CA LEU A 179 -22.19 -25.06 -12.41
C LEU A 179 -22.16 -24.04 -13.55
N ILE A 180 -23.32 -23.69 -14.13
CA ILE A 180 -23.41 -22.70 -15.22
C ILE A 180 -23.67 -21.29 -14.67
N GLY A 181 -24.45 -21.16 -13.60
CA GLY A 181 -24.85 -19.87 -13.03
C GLY A 181 -23.72 -19.13 -12.34
N ILE A 182 -22.84 -19.83 -11.62
CA ILE A 182 -21.68 -19.22 -10.95
C ILE A 182 -20.71 -18.56 -11.95
N PRO A 183 -20.24 -19.25 -13.01
CA PRO A 183 -19.35 -18.63 -13.99
C PRO A 183 -20.05 -17.62 -14.90
N ALA A 184 -21.35 -17.76 -15.18
CA ALA A 184 -22.09 -16.78 -15.99
C ALA A 184 -22.28 -15.44 -15.27
N VAL A 185 -22.52 -15.46 -13.95
CA VAL A 185 -22.60 -14.25 -13.14
C VAL A 185 -21.22 -13.60 -13.03
N ALA A 186 -20.15 -14.37 -12.84
CA ALA A 186 -18.78 -13.86 -12.85
C ALA A 186 -18.40 -13.23 -14.21
N TYR A 187 -18.76 -13.89 -15.32
CA TYR A 187 -18.47 -13.40 -16.67
C TYR A 187 -19.26 -12.13 -17.04
N TYR A 188 -20.49 -11.98 -16.53
CA TYR A 188 -21.31 -10.79 -16.83
C TYR A 188 -20.86 -9.55 -16.04
N THR A 189 -20.25 -9.74 -14.87
CA THR A 189 -19.70 -8.65 -14.06
C THR A 189 -18.32 -8.20 -14.50
N GLU A 190 -17.60 -9.02 -15.27
CA GLU A 190 -16.24 -8.73 -15.78
C GLU A 190 -16.22 -8.02 -17.13
N ARG A 191 -17.37 -7.58 -17.69
CA ARG A 191 -17.38 -6.74 -18.90
C ARG A 191 -17.23 -5.26 -18.53
N PRO A 192 -16.07 -4.63 -18.80
CA PRO A 192 -15.99 -3.18 -18.80
C PRO A 192 -16.75 -2.64 -20.01
N GLU A 193 -17.51 -1.57 -19.82
CA GLU A 193 -18.00 -0.71 -20.91
C GLU A 193 -16.85 0.10 -21.53
#